data_AF-A0A9E3C087-F1
#
_entry.id   AF-A0A9E3C087-F1
#
_cell.length_a   1.000
_cell.length_b   1.000
_cell.length_c   1.000
_cell.angle_alpha   90.00
_cell.angle_beta   90.00
_cell.angle_gamma   90.00
#
_symmetry.space_group_name_H-M   'P 1'
#
loop_
_entity.id
_entity.type
_entity.pdbx_description
1 polymer ?
#
loop_
_entity_poly.entity_id
_entity_poly.type
_entity_poly.pdbx_seq_one_letter_code
_entity_poly.pdbx_strand_id
1 'polypeptide(L)'
;KGIIAAYGGDPYQRLVDMAKLAQKDGVIKGILLHQGESNTGDKEWPNKVKGVYDNLIKDLDLNPKRVPLLAGEVLGADQGGACASMNAIIDELPKTIPNSYVISSAGCPGRPDHLHFTPAGYRTFGTRYGEKMLSLLGYHIPQMHAQTNAATNAPGAAPAAPSQSLRQAAAGHFLIGTSVSPYQLDDPATAALIAAQFDCLTAENAMKPSSLERAPGRFEFGDADRIATFAAQHHMALIGHNLCWHQQSPPWLYQNDTGAPLPREKALANLHDYIHTVVTHFKGKVLGWDVVNEALDDGPGYLRDSPAHRAIGDDFIEKAFQFAHEADPKAELYYNDYGIESPGKRDKALRLVRDLKAHGLRIDAVGIQGHCGLDWPPLPTLEDAIQAFQAAGVKVCVSELDVDVLPRQTRSAEVGTRETGADPYKDGIPATALQTEADRYAALFGVFARHSGEVERVTLWGVDDGHSWLNNFPVQGRTNYPLLFDRKMQPKPALAAVVSVLAGEPATPPAKQSHL
;
A
#
# COMPACT_ATOMS: atom_id res chain seq x y z
N LYS A 1 -1.21 35.92 1.01
CA LYS A 1 -1.15 36.31 2.45
C LYS A 1 -1.39 35.13 3.41
N GLY A 2 -2.14 34.08 3.06
CA GLY A 2 -2.35 32.92 3.95
C GLY A 2 -1.19 31.91 4.07
N ILE A 3 -0.36 31.75 3.03
CA ILE A 3 0.71 30.72 3.02
C ILE A 3 1.80 31.01 4.06
N ILE A 4 2.22 32.27 4.23
CA ILE A 4 3.26 32.64 5.22
C ILE A 4 2.79 32.38 6.67
N ALA A 5 1.48 32.50 6.94
CA ALA A 5 0.92 32.21 8.27
C ALA A 5 1.01 30.71 8.61
N ALA A 6 0.95 29.82 7.62
CA ALA A 6 1.17 28.39 7.83
C ALA A 6 2.60 28.06 8.31
N TYR A 7 3.55 28.98 8.09
CA TYR A 7 4.92 28.90 8.59
C TYR A 7 5.18 29.81 9.80
N GLY A 8 4.14 30.30 10.48
CA GLY A 8 4.28 31.13 11.67
C GLY A 8 4.77 32.56 11.39
N GLY A 9 4.64 33.06 10.16
CA GLY A 9 5.06 34.42 9.80
C GLY A 9 6.49 34.53 9.25
N ASP A 10 7.33 33.52 9.49
CA ASP A 10 8.74 33.49 9.07
C ASP A 10 9.11 32.10 8.52
N PRO A 11 8.95 31.87 7.20
CA PRO A 11 9.28 30.59 6.58
C PRO A 11 10.75 30.19 6.71
N TYR A 12 11.67 31.16 6.79
CA TYR A 12 13.09 30.89 6.95
C TYR A 12 13.39 30.38 8.36
N GLN A 13 12.88 31.07 9.38
CA GLN A 13 13.04 30.60 10.76
C GLN A 13 12.42 29.21 10.96
N ARG A 14 11.24 28.96 10.37
CA ARG A 14 10.60 27.64 10.41
C ARG A 14 11.48 26.55 9.78
N LEU A 15 12.14 26.84 8.66
CA LEU A 15 13.08 25.91 8.02
C LEU A 15 14.27 25.61 8.95
N VAL A 16 14.85 26.65 9.57
CA VAL A 16 15.96 26.50 10.53
C VAL A 16 15.55 25.67 11.75
N ASP A 17 14.37 25.91 12.32
CA ASP A 17 13.87 25.17 13.49
C ASP A 17 13.67 23.68 13.19
N MET A 18 13.10 23.37 12.03
CA MET A 18 12.93 21.99 11.56
C MET A 18 14.28 21.30 11.33
N ALA A 19 15.25 22.01 10.76
CA ALA A 19 16.60 21.51 10.54
C ALA A 19 17.33 21.24 11.86
N LYS A 20 17.21 22.13 12.86
CA LYS A 20 17.76 21.92 14.22
C LYS A 20 17.11 20.74 14.93
N LEU A 21 15.81 20.52 14.73
CA LEU A 21 15.13 19.33 15.24
C LEU A 21 15.72 18.06 14.61
N ALA A 22 15.90 18.03 13.29
CA ALA A 22 16.50 16.89 12.59
C ALA A 22 17.96 16.63 13.00
N GLN A 23 18.74 17.67 13.32
CA GLN A 23 20.13 17.53 13.81
C GLN A 23 20.24 16.84 15.18
N LYS A 24 19.14 16.69 15.94
CA LYS A 24 19.16 15.94 17.21
C LYS A 24 19.36 14.44 16.97
N ASP A 25 18.83 13.93 15.86
CA ASP A 25 18.78 12.49 15.55
C ASP A 25 19.60 12.13 14.29
N GLY A 26 20.14 13.12 13.58
CA GLY A 26 20.84 12.90 12.31
C GLY A 26 21.79 14.03 11.89
N VAL A 27 22.27 13.95 10.65
CA VAL A 27 23.18 14.94 10.05
C VAL A 27 22.60 15.48 8.75
N ILE A 28 22.68 16.79 8.55
CA ILE A 28 22.28 17.42 7.29
C ILE A 28 23.39 17.21 6.27
N LYS A 29 23.11 16.41 5.24
CA LYS A 29 24.08 16.06 4.21
C LYS A 29 24.00 16.91 2.97
N GLY A 30 22.90 17.62 2.72
CA GLY A 30 22.72 18.45 1.53
C GLY A 30 21.45 19.29 1.64
N ILE A 31 21.31 20.26 0.73
CA ILE A 31 20.15 21.13 0.60
C ILE A 31 19.54 20.91 -0.77
N LEU A 32 18.24 20.61 -0.84
CA LEU A 32 17.50 20.51 -2.09
C LEU A 32 16.69 21.79 -2.26
N LEU A 33 16.83 22.41 -3.42
CA LEU A 33 16.12 23.62 -3.81
C LEU A 33 15.37 23.36 -5.11
N HIS A 34 14.09 23.74 -5.14
CA HIS A 34 13.33 23.80 -6.39
C HIS A 34 12.80 25.23 -6.57
N GLN A 35 12.94 25.75 -7.78
CA GLN A 35 12.56 27.11 -8.12
C GLN A 35 11.06 27.22 -8.34
N GLY A 36 10.41 28.23 -7.75
CA GLY A 36 9.01 28.58 -8.01
C GLY A 36 8.84 29.58 -9.15
N GLU A 37 7.59 29.97 -9.44
CA GLU A 37 7.24 30.74 -10.65
C GLU A 37 7.47 32.25 -10.50
N SER A 38 7.48 32.73 -9.25
CA SER A 38 7.26 34.15 -8.88
C SER A 38 8.36 35.14 -9.31
N ASN A 39 9.55 34.67 -9.70
CA ASN A 39 10.67 35.50 -10.12
C ASN A 39 11.41 34.91 -11.33
N THR A 40 10.66 34.29 -12.25
CA THR A 40 11.16 33.82 -13.54
C THR A 40 11.93 34.93 -14.27
N GLY A 41 13.15 34.64 -14.72
CA GLY A 41 14.00 35.58 -15.47
C GLY A 41 14.86 36.52 -14.60
N ASP A 42 14.80 36.41 -13.27
CA ASP A 42 15.60 37.21 -12.35
C ASP A 42 17.08 36.81 -12.38
N LYS A 43 17.92 37.63 -13.02
CA LYS A 43 19.37 37.38 -13.15
C LYS A 43 20.12 37.42 -11.82
N GLU A 44 19.56 38.04 -10.79
CA GLU A 44 20.14 38.07 -9.44
C GLU A 44 19.77 36.84 -8.60
N TRP A 45 18.97 35.91 -9.16
CA TRP A 45 18.55 34.71 -8.47
C TRP A 45 19.71 33.88 -7.87
N PRO A 46 20.83 33.62 -8.56
CA PRO A 46 21.95 32.89 -7.96
C PRO A 46 22.52 33.58 -6.71
N ASN A 47 22.58 34.92 -6.70
CA ASN A 47 23.05 35.69 -5.54
C ASN A 47 22.04 35.64 -4.38
N LYS A 48 20.74 35.64 -4.68
CA LYS A 48 19.68 35.47 -3.67
C LYS A 48 19.71 34.09 -3.04
N VAL A 49 19.87 33.04 -3.85
CA VAL A 49 20.05 31.66 -3.36
C VAL A 49 21.31 31.57 -2.51
N LYS A 50 22.41 32.22 -2.92
CA LYS A 50 23.64 32.27 -2.12
C LYS A 50 23.40 32.89 -0.74
N GLY A 51 22.65 34.00 -0.66
CA GLY A 51 22.31 34.61 0.62
C GLY A 51 21.57 33.66 1.56
N VAL A 52 20.57 32.94 1.05
CA VAL A 52 19.82 31.93 1.83
C VAL A 52 20.72 30.76 2.23
N TYR A 53 21.54 30.27 1.30
CA TYR A 53 22.49 29.19 1.55
C TYR A 53 23.53 29.57 2.62
N ASP A 54 24.16 30.73 2.51
CA ASP A 54 25.14 31.22 3.49
C ASP A 54 24.52 31.35 4.89
N ASN A 55 23.28 31.85 4.97
CA ASN A 55 22.55 31.93 6.24
C ASN A 55 22.26 30.53 6.81
N LEU A 56 21.79 29.57 5.99
CA LEU A 56 21.57 28.19 6.44
C LEU A 56 22.85 27.53 6.94
N ILE A 57 23.96 27.72 6.20
CA ILE A 57 25.27 27.20 6.58
C ILE A 57 25.69 27.75 7.95
N LYS A 58 25.49 29.05 8.19
CA LYS A 58 25.82 29.71 9.45
C LYS A 58 24.88 29.30 10.59
N ASP A 59 23.58 29.39 10.39
CA ASP A 59 22.57 29.25 11.45
C ASP A 59 22.39 27.80 11.93
N LEU A 60 22.85 26.83 11.12
CA LEU A 60 22.83 25.40 11.40
C LEU A 60 24.23 24.81 11.65
N ASP A 61 25.26 25.64 11.72
CA ASP A 61 26.67 25.26 11.92
C ASP A 61 27.13 24.14 10.96
N LEU A 62 26.85 24.33 9.66
CA LEU A 62 27.16 23.35 8.61
C LEU A 62 28.49 23.63 7.95
N ASN A 63 29.13 22.59 7.43
CA ASN A 63 30.36 22.75 6.65
C ASN A 63 30.01 22.89 5.15
N PRO A 64 30.26 24.06 4.52
CA PRO A 64 29.89 24.31 3.12
C PRO A 64 30.66 23.43 2.12
N LYS A 65 31.76 22.77 2.52
CA LYS A 65 32.47 21.77 1.69
C LYS A 65 31.84 20.39 1.73
N ARG A 66 30.97 20.12 2.71
CA ARG A 66 30.35 18.80 2.94
C ARG A 66 28.84 18.78 2.71
N VAL A 67 28.22 19.95 2.58
CA VAL A 67 26.78 20.11 2.39
C VAL A 67 26.55 20.76 1.02
N PRO A 68 26.41 19.98 -0.07
CA PRO A 68 26.08 20.52 -1.38
C PRO A 68 24.65 21.08 -1.44
N LEU A 69 24.44 22.04 -2.33
CA LEU A 69 23.12 22.51 -2.73
C LEU A 69 22.75 21.95 -4.11
N LEU A 70 21.63 21.25 -4.22
CA LEU A 70 21.12 20.75 -5.50
C LEU A 70 19.92 21.61 -5.89
N ALA A 71 19.98 22.25 -7.06
CA ALA A 71 18.91 23.08 -7.59
C ALA A 71 18.32 22.44 -8.85
N GLY A 72 16.99 22.37 -8.94
CA GLY A 72 16.32 21.78 -10.08
C GLY A 72 15.85 22.83 -11.06
N GLU A 73 16.08 22.56 -12.34
CA GLU A 73 15.41 23.23 -13.46
C GLU A 73 13.88 23.22 -13.35
N VAL A 74 13.24 24.21 -13.98
CA VAL A 74 11.78 24.27 -14.18
C VAL A 74 11.39 23.60 -15.49
N LEU A 75 10.08 23.45 -15.75
CA LEU A 75 9.56 22.79 -16.95
C LEU A 75 10.19 23.39 -18.24
N GLY A 76 10.73 22.52 -19.07
CA GLY A 76 11.51 22.89 -20.26
C GLY A 76 10.69 23.50 -21.40
N ALA A 77 11.39 24.21 -22.28
CA ALA A 77 10.80 24.86 -23.46
C ALA A 77 10.28 23.85 -24.49
N ASP A 78 10.85 22.64 -24.53
CA ASP A 78 10.45 21.50 -25.35
C ASP A 78 9.01 21.05 -25.10
N GLN A 79 8.47 21.36 -23.91
CA GLN A 79 7.09 21.05 -23.50
C GLN A 79 6.25 22.33 -23.32
N GLY A 80 6.71 23.46 -23.86
CA GLY A 80 6.01 24.75 -23.76
C GLY A 80 6.05 25.36 -22.36
N GLY A 81 7.04 25.02 -21.53
CA GLY A 81 7.17 25.53 -20.16
C GLY A 81 7.18 27.05 -20.08
N ALA A 82 6.23 27.64 -19.36
CA ALA A 82 6.04 29.09 -19.25
C ALA A 82 7.21 29.78 -18.53
N CYS A 83 7.97 29.04 -17.71
CA CYS A 83 9.12 29.54 -16.98
C CYS A 83 10.47 29.06 -17.55
N ALA A 84 10.49 28.40 -18.72
CA ALA A 84 11.68 27.72 -19.24
C ALA A 84 12.91 28.62 -19.42
N SER A 85 12.74 29.93 -19.61
CA SER A 85 13.83 30.91 -19.67
C SER A 85 14.67 30.97 -18.38
N MET A 86 14.10 30.52 -17.26
CA MET A 86 14.78 30.45 -15.96
C MET A 86 15.90 29.41 -15.93
N ASN A 87 15.83 28.35 -16.74
CA ASN A 87 16.83 27.26 -16.71
C ASN A 87 18.24 27.78 -17.03
N ALA A 88 18.36 28.71 -17.97
CA ALA A 88 19.65 29.36 -18.29
C ALA A 88 20.23 30.17 -17.12
N ILE A 89 19.40 30.64 -16.18
CA ILE A 89 19.85 31.35 -14.97
C ILE A 89 20.19 30.34 -13.86
N ILE A 90 19.42 29.26 -13.73
CA ILE A 90 19.70 28.18 -12.77
C ILE A 90 21.05 27.53 -13.09
N ASP A 91 21.37 27.34 -14.36
CA ASP A 91 22.65 26.80 -14.85
C ASP A 91 23.89 27.61 -14.42
N GLU A 92 23.71 28.88 -14.07
CA GLU A 92 24.79 29.75 -13.59
C GLU A 92 25.07 29.58 -12.09
N LEU A 93 24.20 28.90 -11.34
CA LEU A 93 24.32 28.73 -9.88
C LEU A 93 25.66 28.13 -9.43
N PRO A 94 26.25 27.12 -10.10
CA PRO A 94 27.56 26.59 -9.72
C PRO A 94 28.71 27.60 -9.81
N LYS A 95 28.56 28.69 -10.57
CA LYS A 95 29.56 29.78 -10.62
C LYS A 95 29.50 30.65 -9.37
N THR A 96 28.33 30.77 -8.74
CA THR A 96 28.09 31.57 -7.54
C THR A 96 28.25 30.76 -6.24
N ILE A 97 27.85 29.49 -6.25
CA ILE A 97 27.97 28.55 -5.14
C ILE A 97 28.76 27.32 -5.64
N PRO A 98 30.09 27.25 -5.44
CA PRO A 98 30.92 26.20 -6.03
C PRO A 98 30.55 24.76 -5.62
N ASN A 99 29.99 24.57 -4.43
CA ASN A 99 29.45 23.28 -3.97
C ASN A 99 27.94 23.17 -4.27
N SER A 100 27.54 23.51 -5.50
CA SER A 100 26.16 23.34 -5.95
C SER A 100 26.09 22.65 -7.30
N TYR A 101 24.93 22.03 -7.56
CA TYR A 101 24.69 21.20 -8.73
C TYR A 101 23.30 21.45 -9.28
N VAL A 102 23.19 21.55 -10.60
CA VAL A 102 21.90 21.66 -11.28
C VAL A 102 21.40 20.27 -11.67
N ILE A 103 20.13 20.02 -11.38
CA ILE A 103 19.42 18.79 -11.72
C ILE A 103 18.54 19.07 -12.93
N SER A 104 18.76 18.31 -14.00
CA SER A 104 18.06 18.54 -15.26
C SER A 104 16.61 18.05 -15.22
N SER A 105 15.73 18.87 -15.78
CA SER A 105 14.31 18.61 -16.00
C SER A 105 14.02 17.93 -17.35
N ALA A 106 15.04 17.72 -18.18
CA ALA A 106 14.86 17.20 -19.54
C ALA A 106 14.11 15.85 -19.55
N GLY A 107 13.03 15.77 -20.32
CA GLY A 107 12.18 14.58 -20.39
C GLY A 107 11.29 14.32 -19.17
N CYS A 108 11.23 15.23 -18.19
CA CYS A 108 10.25 15.18 -17.12
C CYS A 108 8.89 15.67 -17.66
N PRO A 109 7.82 14.85 -17.67
CA PRO A 109 6.53 15.24 -18.25
C PRO A 109 5.86 16.40 -17.49
N GLY A 110 5.50 17.46 -18.20
CA GLY A 110 4.78 18.65 -17.71
C GLY A 110 3.25 18.51 -17.67
N ARG A 111 2.59 19.26 -16.80
CA ARG A 111 1.13 19.39 -16.78
C ARG A 111 0.64 20.31 -17.90
N PRO A 112 -0.66 20.24 -18.27
CA PRO A 112 -1.26 21.18 -19.21
C PRO A 112 -1.25 22.65 -18.77
N ASP A 113 -0.89 22.95 -17.51
CA ASP A 113 -0.75 24.32 -17.01
C ASP A 113 0.57 24.99 -17.45
N HIS A 114 1.47 24.24 -18.09
CA HIS A 114 2.78 24.69 -18.57
C HIS A 114 3.72 25.25 -17.48
N LEU A 115 3.41 25.04 -16.21
CA LEU A 115 4.19 25.54 -15.07
C LEU A 115 4.75 24.37 -14.25
N HIS A 116 3.92 23.36 -14.00
CA HIS A 116 4.24 22.29 -13.08
C HIS A 116 4.55 20.97 -13.80
N PHE A 117 5.33 20.12 -13.15
CA PHE A 117 5.50 18.75 -13.60
C PHE A 117 4.25 17.91 -13.26
N THR A 118 3.98 16.90 -14.07
CA THR A 118 3.08 15.81 -13.68
C THR A 118 3.67 15.06 -12.48
N PRO A 119 2.89 14.26 -11.74
CA PRO A 119 3.45 13.37 -10.72
C PRO A 119 4.58 12.47 -11.25
N ALA A 120 4.47 11.95 -12.49
CA ALA A 120 5.54 11.19 -13.14
C ALA A 120 6.80 12.05 -13.36
N GLY A 121 6.63 13.30 -13.78
CA GLY A 121 7.72 14.27 -13.91
C GLY A 121 8.42 14.55 -12.58
N TYR A 122 7.66 14.77 -11.50
CA TYR A 122 8.23 14.94 -10.15
C TYR A 122 8.97 13.70 -9.65
N ARG A 123 8.52 12.47 -9.97
CA ARG A 123 9.24 11.25 -9.61
C ARG A 123 10.56 11.12 -10.36
N THR A 124 10.55 11.27 -11.69
CA THR A 124 11.78 11.29 -12.50
C THR A 124 12.76 12.34 -11.98
N PHE A 125 12.24 13.51 -11.63
CA PHE A 125 13.05 14.60 -11.13
C PHE A 125 13.63 14.30 -9.75
N GLY A 126 12.81 13.81 -8.82
CA GLY A 126 13.23 13.34 -7.50
C GLY A 126 14.28 12.23 -7.55
N THR A 127 14.16 11.29 -8.49
CA THR A 127 15.18 10.26 -8.75
C THR A 127 16.52 10.90 -9.09
N ARG A 128 16.54 11.89 -9.99
CA ARG A 128 17.78 12.57 -10.39
C ARG A 128 18.42 13.37 -9.25
N TYR A 129 17.61 14.00 -8.39
CA TYR A 129 18.10 14.61 -7.15
C TYR A 129 18.76 13.56 -6.25
N GLY A 130 18.09 12.43 -6.04
CA GLY A 130 18.58 11.32 -5.24
C GLY A 130 19.88 10.74 -5.78
N GLU A 131 19.94 10.46 -7.08
CA GLU A 131 21.13 9.98 -7.77
C GLU A 131 22.29 10.97 -7.63
N LYS A 132 22.05 12.25 -7.91
CA LYS A 132 23.12 13.23 -7.76
C LYS A 132 23.63 13.30 -6.32
N MET A 133 22.74 13.29 -5.34
CA MET A 133 23.10 13.34 -3.92
C MET A 133 23.89 12.11 -3.48
N LEU A 134 23.43 10.91 -3.86
CA LEU A 134 24.11 9.64 -3.57
C LEU A 134 25.52 9.62 -4.19
N SER A 135 25.69 10.13 -5.41
CA SER A 135 26.98 10.21 -6.07
C SER A 135 27.95 11.12 -5.31
N LEU A 136 27.46 12.27 -4.81
CA LEU A 136 28.27 13.21 -4.02
C LEU A 136 28.65 12.64 -2.65
N LEU A 137 27.86 11.71 -2.12
CA LEU A 137 28.16 10.99 -0.88
C LEU A 137 29.13 9.81 -1.09
N GLY A 138 29.59 9.58 -2.32
CA GLY A 138 30.54 8.53 -2.65
C GLY A 138 29.91 7.16 -2.89
N TYR A 139 28.58 7.09 -3.02
CA TYR A 139 27.92 5.84 -3.42
C TYR A 139 28.12 5.61 -4.92
N HIS A 140 28.42 4.36 -5.28
CA HIS A 140 28.43 3.94 -6.67
C HIS A 140 27.00 3.85 -7.18
N ILE A 141 26.67 4.64 -8.19
CA ILE A 141 25.37 4.61 -8.84
C ILE A 141 25.58 4.05 -10.23
N PRO A 142 25.03 2.87 -10.54
CA PRO A 142 25.03 2.37 -11.90
C PRO A 142 24.38 3.43 -12.79
N GLN A 143 25.14 4.02 -13.71
CA GLN A 143 24.59 5.01 -14.64
C GLN A 143 23.53 4.34 -15.52
N MET A 144 22.24 4.61 -15.26
CA MET A 144 21.18 4.33 -16.22
C MET A 144 21.07 5.48 -17.22
N HIS A 145 22.06 5.65 -18.10
CA HIS A 145 21.86 6.50 -19.28
C HIS A 145 22.43 5.89 -20.56
N ALA A 146 21.49 5.53 -21.44
CA ALA A 146 21.55 5.59 -22.91
C ALA A 146 22.94 5.57 -23.55
N GLN A 147 23.49 4.38 -23.79
CA GLN A 147 24.29 4.11 -24.98
C GLN A 147 23.93 2.74 -25.55
N THR A 148 23.44 2.78 -26.78
CA THR A 148 23.40 1.68 -27.74
C THR A 148 24.78 1.05 -27.86
N ASN A 149 24.94 -0.19 -27.40
CA ASN A 149 25.95 -1.08 -27.95
C ASN A 149 25.43 -2.52 -27.89
N ALA A 150 25.35 -3.12 -29.06
CA ALA A 150 25.02 -4.51 -29.28
C ALA A 150 26.09 -5.39 -28.64
N ALA A 151 25.72 -6.03 -27.53
CA ALA A 151 26.38 -7.24 -27.04
C ALA A 151 25.28 -8.20 -26.61
N THR A 152 25.22 -9.33 -27.29
CA THR A 152 24.22 -10.38 -27.21
C THR A 152 24.23 -11.06 -25.86
N ASN A 153 23.37 -10.60 -24.95
CA ASN A 153 22.72 -11.46 -23.97
C ASN A 153 21.24 -11.21 -24.14
N ALA A 154 20.55 -12.12 -24.83
CA ALA A 154 19.11 -12.05 -24.98
C ALA A 154 18.47 -12.03 -23.57
N PRO A 155 17.72 -10.99 -23.20
CA PRO A 155 16.75 -11.12 -22.13
C PRO A 155 15.79 -12.22 -22.57
N GLY A 156 15.55 -13.22 -21.73
CA GLY A 156 14.42 -14.12 -21.95
C GLY A 156 13.19 -13.26 -22.19
N ALA A 157 12.50 -13.49 -23.31
CA ALA A 157 11.32 -12.73 -23.68
C ALA A 157 10.39 -12.66 -22.46
N ALA A 158 9.91 -11.45 -22.12
CA ALA A 158 8.82 -11.31 -21.19
C ALA A 158 7.72 -12.28 -21.64
N PRO A 159 7.17 -13.14 -20.76
CA PRO A 159 6.12 -14.05 -21.15
C PRO A 159 5.01 -13.23 -21.81
N ALA A 160 4.48 -13.73 -22.93
CA ALA A 160 3.37 -13.09 -23.62
C ALA A 160 2.23 -12.90 -22.61
N ALA A 161 1.59 -11.72 -22.64
CA ALA A 161 0.41 -11.49 -21.81
C ALA A 161 -0.59 -12.64 -22.02
N PRO A 162 -1.19 -13.19 -20.96
CA PRO A 162 -2.13 -14.29 -21.09
C PRO A 162 -3.26 -13.91 -22.04
N SER A 163 -3.78 -14.89 -22.77
CA SER A 163 -4.86 -14.70 -23.75
C SER A 163 -6.19 -14.25 -23.11
N GLN A 164 -6.29 -14.37 -21.78
CA GLN A 164 -7.44 -13.98 -20.97
C GLN A 164 -6.97 -13.12 -19.78
N SER A 165 -7.83 -12.19 -19.36
CA SER A 165 -7.65 -11.45 -18.10
C SER A 165 -7.86 -12.35 -16.87
N LEU A 166 -7.35 -11.93 -15.73
CA LEU A 166 -7.50 -12.65 -14.47
C LEU A 166 -8.97 -12.85 -14.08
N ARG A 167 -9.81 -11.82 -14.20
CA ARG A 167 -11.26 -11.94 -13.98
C ARG A 167 -11.97 -12.89 -14.94
N GLN A 168 -11.52 -12.97 -16.19
CA GLN A 168 -12.07 -13.95 -17.13
C GLN A 168 -11.67 -15.38 -16.75
N ALA A 169 -10.43 -15.58 -16.30
CA ALA A 169 -9.97 -16.89 -15.85
C ALA A 169 -10.65 -17.33 -14.55
N ALA A 170 -10.89 -16.41 -13.61
CA ALA A 170 -11.59 -16.68 -12.35
C ALA A 170 -13.11 -16.86 -12.51
N ALA A 171 -13.67 -16.52 -13.68
CA ALA A 171 -15.11 -16.60 -13.92
C ALA A 171 -15.63 -18.02 -13.73
N GLY A 172 -16.64 -18.19 -12.88
CA GLY A 172 -17.20 -19.50 -12.52
C GLY A 172 -16.49 -20.19 -11.35
N HIS A 173 -15.41 -19.60 -10.82
CA HIS A 173 -14.75 -20.07 -9.59
C HIS A 173 -15.09 -19.18 -8.39
N PHE A 174 -14.71 -17.91 -8.43
CA PHE A 174 -14.89 -16.95 -7.34
C PHE A 174 -14.71 -15.52 -7.86
N LEU A 175 -15.09 -14.51 -7.06
CA LEU A 175 -14.73 -13.12 -7.35
C LEU A 175 -13.22 -12.95 -7.18
N ILE A 176 -12.54 -12.44 -8.20
CA ILE A 176 -11.14 -12.01 -8.05
C ILE A 176 -11.08 -10.51 -7.76
N GLY A 177 -10.39 -10.14 -6.68
CA GLY A 177 -10.27 -8.74 -6.27
C GLY A 177 -8.86 -8.24 -6.08
N THR A 178 -8.75 -6.93 -5.85
CA THR A 178 -7.51 -6.26 -5.44
C THR A 178 -7.82 -5.19 -4.39
N SER A 179 -6.90 -4.96 -3.46
CA SER A 179 -6.92 -3.75 -2.63
C SER A 179 -6.43 -2.54 -3.42
N VAL A 180 -7.03 -1.38 -3.15
CA VAL A 180 -6.70 -0.11 -3.83
C VAL A 180 -6.69 1.06 -2.87
N SER A 181 -5.85 2.03 -3.20
CA SER A 181 -5.86 3.38 -2.64
C SER A 181 -6.39 4.39 -3.69
N PRO A 182 -7.05 5.50 -3.28
CA PRO A 182 -7.72 6.41 -4.21
C PRO A 182 -6.82 6.97 -5.33
N TYR A 183 -5.55 7.25 -5.03
CA TYR A 183 -4.60 7.79 -6.01
C TYR A 183 -4.28 6.83 -7.17
N GLN A 184 -4.46 5.51 -6.97
CA GLN A 184 -4.27 4.52 -8.03
C GLN A 184 -5.41 4.57 -9.05
N LEU A 185 -6.59 5.03 -8.63
CA LEU A 185 -7.75 5.20 -9.51
C LEU A 185 -7.67 6.51 -10.33
N ASP A 186 -6.82 7.45 -9.90
CA ASP A 186 -6.55 8.70 -10.64
C ASP A 186 -5.52 8.50 -11.76
N ASP A 187 -4.68 7.48 -11.68
CA ASP A 187 -3.72 7.14 -12.73
C ASP A 187 -4.42 6.31 -13.82
N PRO A 188 -4.55 6.82 -15.06
CA PRO A 188 -5.34 6.15 -16.09
C PRO A 188 -4.82 4.76 -16.45
N ALA A 189 -3.51 4.53 -16.38
CA ALA A 189 -2.91 3.24 -16.69
C ALA A 189 -3.25 2.20 -15.60
N THR A 190 -3.08 2.58 -14.33
CA THR A 190 -3.41 1.74 -13.18
C THR A 190 -4.91 1.46 -13.12
N ALA A 191 -5.76 2.48 -13.31
CA ALA A 191 -7.21 2.35 -13.37
C ALA A 191 -7.65 1.39 -14.50
N ALA A 192 -7.06 1.51 -15.70
CA ALA A 192 -7.36 0.60 -16.81
C ALA A 192 -6.92 -0.84 -16.52
N LEU A 193 -5.77 -1.03 -15.86
CA LEU A 193 -5.32 -2.36 -15.44
C LEU A 193 -6.31 -2.97 -14.43
N ILE A 194 -6.71 -2.21 -13.41
CA ILE A 194 -7.67 -2.66 -12.40
C ILE A 194 -8.98 -3.08 -13.07
N ALA A 195 -9.52 -2.21 -13.94
CA ALA A 195 -10.75 -2.45 -14.70
C ALA A 195 -10.69 -3.70 -15.59
N ALA A 196 -9.51 -3.99 -16.15
CA ALA A 196 -9.31 -5.15 -17.01
C ALA A 196 -9.19 -6.47 -16.23
N GLN A 197 -8.65 -6.45 -15.01
CA GLN A 197 -8.18 -7.67 -14.33
C GLN A 197 -9.07 -8.14 -13.18
N PHE A 198 -9.88 -7.27 -12.56
CA PHE A 198 -10.57 -7.61 -11.31
C PHE A 198 -12.10 -7.43 -11.37
N ASP A 199 -12.81 -8.18 -10.53
CA ASP A 199 -14.26 -8.13 -10.31
C ASP A 199 -14.64 -7.42 -9.00
N CYS A 200 -13.69 -7.22 -8.10
CA CYS A 200 -13.94 -6.78 -6.74
C CYS A 200 -12.85 -5.84 -6.23
N LEU A 201 -13.22 -4.81 -5.48
CA LEU A 201 -12.30 -3.89 -4.81
C LEU A 201 -12.42 -3.97 -3.30
N THR A 202 -11.28 -3.80 -2.64
CA THR A 202 -11.21 -3.52 -1.19
C THR A 202 -10.47 -2.20 -1.00
N ALA A 203 -11.00 -1.29 -0.19
CA ALA A 203 -10.28 -0.07 0.14
C ALA A 203 -9.13 -0.38 1.10
N GLU A 204 -7.89 -0.23 0.65
CA GLU A 204 -6.69 -0.61 1.43
C GLU A 204 -6.61 0.15 2.77
N ASN A 205 -6.97 1.43 2.77
CA ASN A 205 -6.97 2.28 3.96
C ASN A 205 -8.16 3.23 4.07
N ALA A 206 -8.83 3.58 2.96
CA ALA A 206 -9.82 4.66 2.94
C ALA A 206 -11.11 4.36 3.74
N MET A 207 -11.38 3.08 4.02
CA MET A 207 -12.55 2.65 4.82
C MET A 207 -12.19 2.21 6.25
N LYS A 208 -10.95 2.40 6.70
CA LYS A 208 -10.56 2.13 8.08
C LYS A 208 -11.14 3.19 9.03
N PRO A 209 -11.39 2.89 10.32
CA PRO A 209 -12.05 3.83 11.22
C PRO A 209 -11.35 5.18 11.36
N SER A 210 -10.01 5.20 11.43
CA SER A 210 -9.26 6.47 11.49
C SER A 210 -9.27 7.26 10.18
N SER A 211 -9.59 6.65 9.04
CA SER A 211 -9.76 7.35 7.77
C SER A 211 -11.16 7.95 7.65
N LEU A 212 -12.17 7.23 8.15
CA LEU A 212 -13.57 7.62 8.06
C LEU A 212 -14.01 8.61 9.13
N GLU A 213 -13.53 8.50 10.37
CA GLU A 213 -13.99 9.36 11.47
C GLU A 213 -12.88 9.64 12.52
N ARG A 214 -11.96 10.56 12.20
CA ARG A 214 -10.86 10.92 13.12
C ARG A 214 -11.32 11.51 14.44
N ALA A 215 -12.45 12.20 14.45
CA ALA A 215 -13.04 12.82 15.62
C ALA A 215 -14.56 12.60 15.61
N PRO A 216 -15.20 12.46 16.80
CA PRO A 216 -16.62 12.12 16.88
C PRO A 216 -17.50 13.09 16.09
N GLY A 217 -18.39 12.55 15.26
CA GLY A 217 -19.32 13.26 14.39
C GLY A 217 -18.68 13.90 13.14
N ARG A 218 -17.38 13.71 12.89
CA ARG A 218 -16.66 14.30 11.75
C ARG A 218 -16.24 13.23 10.76
N PHE A 219 -17.21 12.82 9.94
CA PHE A 219 -16.98 11.81 8.91
C PHE A 219 -16.32 12.38 7.64
N GLU A 220 -15.35 11.64 7.11
CA GLU A 220 -14.59 11.93 5.89
C GLU A 220 -14.77 10.79 4.87
N PHE A 221 -15.90 10.78 4.15
CA PHE A 221 -16.21 9.72 3.19
C PHE A 221 -15.58 9.89 1.80
N GLY A 222 -14.99 11.05 1.49
CA GLY A 222 -14.61 11.44 0.13
C GLY A 222 -13.74 10.41 -0.60
N ASP A 223 -12.69 9.91 0.05
CA ASP A 223 -11.79 8.92 -0.57
C ASP A 223 -12.44 7.54 -0.72
N ALA A 224 -13.25 7.12 0.26
CA ALA A 224 -14.00 5.86 0.18
C ALA A 224 -15.11 5.91 -0.88
N ASP A 225 -15.81 7.05 -1.02
CA ASP A 225 -16.83 7.28 -2.05
C ASP A 225 -16.24 7.27 -3.45
N ARG A 226 -14.99 7.72 -3.63
CA ARG A 226 -14.29 7.64 -4.92
C ARG A 226 -14.05 6.19 -5.33
N ILE A 227 -13.61 5.34 -4.40
CA ILE A 227 -13.44 3.89 -4.64
C ILE A 227 -14.80 3.25 -4.96
N ALA A 228 -15.85 3.57 -4.19
CA ALA A 228 -17.18 3.05 -4.45
C ALA A 228 -17.76 3.49 -5.81
N THR A 229 -17.48 4.73 -6.22
CA THR A 229 -17.87 5.25 -7.52
C THR A 229 -17.17 4.50 -8.65
N PHE A 230 -15.86 4.29 -8.54
CA PHE A 230 -15.10 3.53 -9.51
C PHE A 230 -15.59 2.07 -9.60
N ALA A 231 -15.82 1.41 -8.46
CA ALA A 231 -16.39 0.07 -8.41
C ALA A 231 -17.72 0.01 -9.16
N ALA A 232 -18.64 0.94 -8.90
CA ALA A 232 -19.93 1.00 -9.58
C ALA A 232 -19.80 1.26 -11.09
N GLN A 233 -18.92 2.19 -11.52
CA GLN A 233 -18.68 2.51 -12.93
C GLN A 233 -18.14 1.32 -13.73
N HIS A 234 -17.35 0.45 -13.09
CA HIS A 234 -16.76 -0.72 -13.71
C HIS A 234 -17.46 -2.03 -13.37
N HIS A 235 -18.66 -1.96 -12.77
CA HIS A 235 -19.47 -3.11 -12.38
C HIS A 235 -18.71 -4.11 -11.48
N MET A 236 -17.92 -3.60 -10.56
CA MET A 236 -17.19 -4.37 -9.56
C MET A 236 -17.95 -4.41 -8.24
N ALA A 237 -17.80 -5.51 -7.51
CA ALA A 237 -18.17 -5.58 -6.11
C ALA A 237 -17.22 -4.71 -5.27
N LEU A 238 -17.70 -4.24 -4.12
CA LEU A 238 -16.91 -3.50 -3.14
C LEU A 238 -17.02 -4.18 -1.78
N ILE A 239 -15.87 -4.44 -1.15
CA ILE A 239 -15.79 -4.92 0.23
C ILE A 239 -15.39 -3.77 1.14
N GLY A 240 -16.17 -3.59 2.20
CA GLY A 240 -15.87 -2.61 3.23
C GLY A 240 -14.84 -3.15 4.22
N HIS A 241 -13.67 -2.52 4.28
CA HIS A 241 -12.56 -2.92 5.14
C HIS A 241 -12.06 -1.70 5.95
N ASN A 242 -12.32 -1.61 7.26
CA ASN A 242 -13.09 -2.51 8.12
C ASN A 242 -13.82 -1.67 9.19
N LEU A 243 -14.77 -2.27 9.92
CA LEU A 243 -15.60 -1.53 10.89
C LEU A 243 -14.98 -1.48 12.29
N CYS A 244 -14.42 -2.59 12.78
CA CYS A 244 -13.83 -2.66 14.11
C CYS A 244 -12.47 -3.34 14.08
N TRP A 245 -11.41 -2.57 14.32
CA TRP A 245 -10.05 -3.08 14.38
C TRP A 245 -9.25 -2.42 15.50
N HIS A 246 -8.32 -3.18 16.07
CA HIS A 246 -7.46 -2.69 17.14
C HIS A 246 -6.38 -1.73 16.64
N GLN A 247 -6.07 -1.75 15.34
CA GLN A 247 -5.17 -0.82 14.68
C GLN A 247 -5.95 0.20 13.85
N GLN A 248 -5.34 1.37 13.62
CA GLN A 248 -5.92 2.43 12.80
C GLN A 248 -7.36 2.80 13.20
N SER A 249 -7.66 2.72 14.49
CA SER A 249 -8.91 3.19 15.10
C SER A 249 -8.63 4.45 15.92
N PRO A 250 -9.48 5.48 15.81
CA PRO A 250 -9.29 6.71 16.55
C PRO A 250 -9.52 6.45 18.06
N PRO A 251 -8.66 6.99 18.96
CA PRO A 251 -8.75 6.68 20.39
C PRO A 251 -10.12 6.98 21.01
N TRP A 252 -10.84 7.99 20.52
CA TRP A 252 -12.13 8.43 21.07
C TRP A 252 -13.20 7.33 21.08
N LEU A 253 -13.10 6.30 20.22
CA LEU A 253 -14.04 5.17 20.21
C LEU A 253 -14.03 4.43 21.55
N TYR A 254 -12.86 4.24 22.14
CA TYR A 254 -12.68 3.31 23.28
C TYR A 254 -11.89 3.89 24.45
N GLN A 255 -11.26 5.06 24.29
CA GLN A 255 -10.36 5.65 25.29
C GLN A 255 -10.71 7.11 25.58
N ASN A 256 -10.40 7.55 26.79
CA ASN A 256 -10.46 8.97 27.18
C ASN A 256 -9.15 9.71 26.84
N ASP A 257 -9.09 11.01 27.16
CA ASP A 257 -7.92 11.86 26.87
C ASP A 257 -6.63 11.44 27.59
N THR A 258 -6.73 10.60 28.63
CA THR A 258 -5.57 10.04 29.34
C THR A 258 -5.17 8.66 28.81
N GLY A 259 -5.83 8.15 27.76
CA GLY A 259 -5.62 6.82 27.20
C GLY A 259 -6.25 5.66 28.00
N ALA A 260 -7.00 5.95 29.06
CA ALA A 260 -7.70 4.92 29.84
C ALA A 260 -8.98 4.47 29.12
N PRO A 261 -9.41 3.20 29.28
CA PRO A 261 -10.65 2.72 28.68
C PRO A 261 -11.85 3.58 29.08
N LEU A 262 -12.74 3.85 28.13
CA LEU A 262 -14.02 4.48 28.40
C LEU A 262 -14.94 3.55 29.21
N PRO A 263 -15.93 4.10 29.93
CA PRO A 263 -17.02 3.28 30.46
C PRO A 263 -17.70 2.49 29.33
N ARG A 264 -17.96 1.21 29.57
CA ARG A 264 -18.55 0.27 28.61
C ARG A 264 -19.70 0.85 27.80
N GLU A 265 -20.69 1.43 28.47
CA GLU A 265 -21.88 1.98 27.81
C GLU A 265 -21.53 3.10 26.81
N LYS A 266 -20.53 3.92 27.12
CA LYS A 266 -20.07 4.97 26.20
C LYS A 266 -19.31 4.38 25.02
N ALA A 267 -18.45 3.38 25.26
CA ALA A 267 -17.72 2.71 24.18
C ALA A 267 -18.67 1.95 23.23
N LEU A 268 -19.72 1.33 23.77
CA LEU A 268 -20.78 0.70 22.96
C LEU A 268 -21.58 1.71 22.15
N ALA A 269 -21.98 2.83 22.75
CA ALA A 269 -22.66 3.90 22.02
C ALA A 269 -21.81 4.46 20.88
N ASN A 270 -20.52 4.71 21.14
CA ASN A 270 -19.57 5.15 20.12
C ASN A 270 -19.45 4.13 18.97
N LEU A 271 -19.27 2.84 19.29
CA LEU A 271 -19.16 1.77 18.30
C LEU A 271 -20.44 1.62 17.48
N HIS A 272 -21.59 1.66 18.14
CA HIS A 272 -22.91 1.63 17.51
C HIS A 272 -23.06 2.78 16.50
N ASP A 273 -22.86 4.02 16.94
CA ASP A 273 -23.07 5.21 16.11
C ASP A 273 -22.11 5.25 14.92
N TYR A 274 -20.84 4.87 15.13
CA TYR A 274 -19.86 4.72 14.05
C TYR A 274 -20.31 3.68 13.02
N ILE A 275 -20.62 2.45 13.45
CA ILE A 275 -21.02 1.36 12.55
C ILE A 275 -22.29 1.72 11.79
N HIS A 276 -23.33 2.20 12.49
CA HIS A 276 -24.60 2.58 11.86
C HIS A 276 -24.40 3.68 10.83
N THR A 277 -23.60 4.70 11.13
CA THR A 277 -23.36 5.80 10.20
C THR A 277 -22.60 5.33 8.95
N VAL A 278 -21.51 4.59 9.12
CA VAL A 278 -20.67 4.10 8.02
C VAL A 278 -21.44 3.10 7.14
N VAL A 279 -22.05 2.08 7.74
CA VAL A 279 -22.77 1.04 6.99
C VAL A 279 -23.99 1.64 6.27
N THR A 280 -24.72 2.57 6.91
CA THR A 280 -25.84 3.26 6.26
C THR A 280 -25.40 4.12 5.08
N HIS A 281 -24.27 4.83 5.18
CA HIS A 281 -23.74 5.66 4.08
C HIS A 281 -23.40 4.84 2.82
N PHE A 282 -22.89 3.63 3.01
CA PHE A 282 -22.51 2.72 1.92
C PHE A 282 -23.56 1.65 1.58
N LYS A 283 -24.75 1.73 2.18
CA LYS A 283 -25.85 0.79 1.96
C LYS A 283 -26.17 0.61 0.48
N GLY A 284 -26.17 -0.64 0.03
CA GLY A 284 -26.40 -1.01 -1.38
C GLY A 284 -25.24 -0.71 -2.33
N LYS A 285 -24.11 -0.15 -1.86
CA LYS A 285 -22.87 0.02 -2.63
C LYS A 285 -21.81 -1.03 -2.27
N VAL A 286 -21.82 -1.50 -1.03
CA VAL A 286 -20.91 -2.52 -0.50
C VAL A 286 -21.60 -3.88 -0.52
N LEU A 287 -20.91 -4.91 -1.03
CA LEU A 287 -21.38 -6.29 -1.03
C LEU A 287 -21.32 -6.90 0.39
N GLY A 288 -20.19 -6.72 1.06
CA GLY A 288 -19.98 -7.23 2.42
C GLY A 288 -18.93 -6.44 3.19
N TRP A 289 -18.94 -6.60 4.52
CA TRP A 289 -18.07 -5.91 5.45
C TRP A 289 -17.18 -6.87 6.23
N ASP A 290 -15.89 -6.54 6.30
CA ASP A 290 -15.05 -6.99 7.40
C ASP A 290 -15.51 -6.25 8.67
N VAL A 291 -16.44 -6.88 9.40
CA VAL A 291 -17.07 -6.27 10.57
C VAL A 291 -16.06 -6.13 11.70
N VAL A 292 -15.31 -7.20 11.96
CA VAL A 292 -14.24 -7.21 12.94
C VAL A 292 -12.98 -7.78 12.30
N ASN A 293 -11.87 -7.07 12.47
CA ASN A 293 -10.56 -7.47 11.97
C ASN A 293 -9.63 -7.84 13.14
N GLU A 294 -8.95 -8.98 13.05
CA GLU A 294 -7.81 -9.38 13.91
C GLU A 294 -8.06 -9.31 15.43
N ALA A 295 -9.24 -9.78 15.86
CA ALA A 295 -9.63 -9.77 17.27
C ALA A 295 -9.11 -10.97 18.07
N LEU A 296 -8.61 -12.02 17.40
CA LEU A 296 -8.10 -13.21 18.06
C LEU A 296 -6.65 -13.02 18.48
N ASP A 297 -6.32 -13.53 19.66
CA ASP A 297 -4.96 -13.50 20.21
C ASP A 297 -4.02 -14.41 19.40
N ASP A 298 -2.77 -13.97 19.21
CA ASP A 298 -1.74 -14.77 18.53
C ASP A 298 -1.08 -15.81 19.45
N GLY A 299 -1.21 -15.63 20.78
CA GLY A 299 -0.70 -16.52 21.82
C GLY A 299 -1.73 -17.56 22.30
N PRO A 300 -1.70 -17.96 23.58
CA PRO A 300 -2.64 -18.95 24.13
C PRO A 300 -4.01 -18.37 24.51
N GLY A 301 -4.17 -17.04 24.52
CA GLY A 301 -5.43 -16.38 24.86
C GLY A 301 -6.49 -16.59 23.80
N TYR A 302 -7.74 -16.22 24.10
CA TYR A 302 -8.81 -16.25 23.09
C TYR A 302 -8.86 -14.94 22.30
N LEU A 303 -9.24 -13.85 22.98
CA LEU A 303 -9.31 -12.51 22.41
C LEU A 303 -8.02 -11.73 22.66
N ARG A 304 -7.62 -10.93 21.68
CA ARG A 304 -6.54 -9.97 21.79
C ARG A 304 -6.90 -8.88 22.81
N ASP A 305 -5.92 -8.55 23.65
CA ASP A 305 -6.01 -7.39 24.54
C ASP A 305 -5.98 -6.08 23.73
N SER A 306 -7.17 -5.58 23.36
CA SER A 306 -7.38 -4.45 22.46
C SER A 306 -8.16 -3.31 23.14
N PRO A 307 -8.12 -2.07 22.64
CA PRO A 307 -8.92 -0.98 23.21
C PRO A 307 -10.42 -1.30 23.30
N ALA A 308 -10.98 -1.92 22.26
CA ALA A 308 -12.38 -2.37 22.25
C ALA A 308 -12.64 -3.42 23.34
N HIS A 309 -11.78 -4.45 23.44
CA HIS A 309 -11.89 -5.49 24.44
C HIS A 309 -11.80 -4.94 25.87
N ARG A 310 -10.84 -4.05 26.15
CA ARG A 310 -10.67 -3.42 27.47
C ARG A 310 -11.85 -2.52 27.87
N ALA A 311 -12.44 -1.80 26.92
CA ALA A 311 -13.52 -0.85 27.20
C ALA A 311 -14.91 -1.52 27.25
N ILE A 312 -15.19 -2.45 26.33
CA ILE A 312 -16.51 -3.06 26.17
C ILE A 312 -16.62 -4.41 26.89
N GLY A 313 -15.56 -5.23 26.83
CA GLY A 313 -15.55 -6.62 27.28
C GLY A 313 -15.68 -7.62 26.13
N ASP A 314 -15.83 -8.90 26.48
CA ASP A 314 -15.78 -10.04 25.54
C ASP A 314 -16.85 -9.99 24.43
N ASP A 315 -17.96 -9.26 24.63
CA ASP A 315 -19.09 -9.18 23.70
C ASP A 315 -18.95 -8.09 22.62
N PHE A 316 -17.81 -7.39 22.52
CA PHE A 316 -17.62 -6.32 21.54
C PHE A 316 -17.77 -6.81 20.08
N ILE A 317 -17.35 -8.05 19.80
CA ILE A 317 -17.47 -8.67 18.48
C ILE A 317 -18.95 -8.89 18.14
N GLU A 318 -19.69 -9.50 19.06
CA GLU A 318 -21.12 -9.76 18.91
C GLU A 318 -21.89 -8.45 18.67
N LYS A 319 -21.54 -7.40 19.41
CA LYS A 319 -22.14 -6.07 19.26
C LYS A 319 -21.83 -5.45 17.91
N ALA A 320 -20.60 -5.56 17.42
CA ALA A 320 -20.24 -5.05 16.10
C ALA A 320 -21.05 -5.75 14.98
N PHE A 321 -21.18 -7.08 15.03
CA PHE A 321 -22.00 -7.85 14.08
C PHE A 321 -23.48 -7.50 14.17
N GLN A 322 -24.01 -7.35 15.39
CA GLN A 322 -25.39 -6.89 15.61
C GLN A 322 -25.63 -5.53 14.94
N PHE A 323 -24.78 -4.53 15.21
CA PHE A 323 -24.95 -3.18 14.69
C PHE A 323 -24.80 -3.11 13.16
N ALA A 324 -23.86 -3.87 12.59
CA ALA A 324 -23.69 -3.93 11.15
C ALA A 324 -24.92 -4.54 10.45
N HIS A 325 -25.47 -5.62 11.02
CA HIS A 325 -26.69 -6.25 10.51
C HIS A 325 -27.91 -5.32 10.60
N GLU A 326 -28.06 -4.60 11.71
CA GLU A 326 -29.16 -3.64 11.91
C GLU A 326 -29.12 -2.49 10.88
N ALA A 327 -27.92 -1.98 10.57
CA ALA A 327 -27.73 -0.88 9.63
C ALA A 327 -27.99 -1.29 8.17
N ASP A 328 -27.46 -2.44 7.73
CA ASP A 328 -27.76 -3.02 6.43
C ASP A 328 -27.93 -4.55 6.49
N PRO A 329 -29.19 -5.04 6.63
CA PRO A 329 -29.46 -6.47 6.68
C PRO A 329 -29.11 -7.23 5.39
N LYS A 330 -28.88 -6.53 4.27
CA LYS A 330 -28.56 -7.13 2.97
C LYS A 330 -27.06 -7.33 2.75
N ALA A 331 -26.21 -6.53 3.39
CA ALA A 331 -24.78 -6.70 3.29
C ALA A 331 -24.36 -8.02 3.92
N GLU A 332 -23.34 -8.66 3.35
CA GLU A 332 -22.69 -9.82 3.95
C GLU A 332 -21.78 -9.38 5.12
N LEU A 333 -21.65 -10.23 6.13
CA LEU A 333 -20.91 -9.93 7.35
C LEU A 333 -19.77 -10.92 7.56
N TYR A 334 -18.54 -10.40 7.64
CA TYR A 334 -17.33 -11.20 7.72
C TYR A 334 -16.55 -10.96 9.01
N TYR A 335 -15.89 -12.02 9.48
CA TYR A 335 -14.76 -11.92 10.40
C TYR A 335 -13.47 -12.10 9.60
N ASN A 336 -12.51 -11.17 9.70
CA ASN A 336 -11.26 -11.19 8.92
C ASN A 336 -10.02 -11.25 9.83
N ASP A 337 -9.04 -12.09 9.50
CA ASP A 337 -7.84 -12.25 10.33
C ASP A 337 -6.68 -12.93 9.56
N TYR A 338 -5.44 -12.66 9.99
CA TYR A 338 -4.27 -13.43 9.56
C TYR A 338 -4.03 -14.65 10.47
N GLY A 339 -3.40 -15.68 9.92
CA GLY A 339 -2.93 -16.84 10.68
C GLY A 339 -4.03 -17.82 11.08
N ILE A 340 -5.30 -17.54 10.77
CA ILE A 340 -6.43 -18.44 11.02
C ILE A 340 -6.45 -19.67 10.08
N GLU A 341 -5.55 -19.72 9.11
CA GLU A 341 -5.20 -20.95 8.40
C GLU A 341 -4.46 -21.96 9.31
N SER A 342 -3.78 -21.46 10.35
CA SER A 342 -3.00 -22.30 11.27
C SER A 342 -3.91 -22.91 12.34
N PRO A 343 -3.74 -24.21 12.71
CA PRO A 343 -4.68 -24.91 13.59
C PRO A 343 -5.00 -24.18 14.91
N GLY A 344 -4.00 -23.60 15.58
CA GLY A 344 -4.20 -22.92 16.86
C GLY A 344 -5.14 -21.70 16.77
N LYS A 345 -4.94 -20.82 15.78
CA LYS A 345 -5.78 -19.63 15.61
C LYS A 345 -7.08 -19.97 14.85
N ARG A 346 -7.05 -20.97 13.97
CA ARG A 346 -8.23 -21.55 13.31
C ARG A 346 -9.28 -22.00 14.32
N ASP A 347 -8.88 -22.75 15.35
CA ASP A 347 -9.82 -23.27 16.35
C ASP A 347 -10.51 -22.15 17.13
N LYS A 348 -9.81 -21.03 17.36
CA LYS A 348 -10.40 -19.82 17.95
C LYS A 348 -11.40 -19.16 17.01
N ALA A 349 -11.09 -19.05 15.71
CA ALA A 349 -12.04 -18.53 14.73
C ALA A 349 -13.28 -19.43 14.59
N LEU A 350 -13.12 -20.76 14.61
CA LEU A 350 -14.24 -21.70 14.63
C LEU A 350 -15.09 -21.59 15.91
N ARG A 351 -14.47 -21.29 17.06
CA ARG A 351 -15.21 -20.93 18.27
C ARG A 351 -16.01 -19.65 18.05
N LEU A 352 -15.41 -18.59 17.53
CA LEU A 352 -16.09 -17.32 17.26
C LEU A 352 -17.30 -17.50 16.35
N VAL A 353 -17.16 -18.25 15.24
CA VAL A 353 -18.28 -18.56 14.33
C VAL A 353 -19.41 -19.27 15.06
N ARG A 354 -19.09 -20.24 15.93
CA ARG A 354 -20.10 -20.96 16.73
C ARG A 354 -20.79 -20.05 17.73
N ASP A 355 -20.03 -19.21 18.42
CA ASP A 355 -20.53 -18.29 19.44
C ASP A 355 -21.49 -17.26 18.81
N LEU A 356 -21.13 -16.65 17.68
CA LEU A 356 -22.02 -15.74 16.92
C LEU A 356 -23.33 -16.43 16.52
N LYS A 357 -23.25 -17.64 15.95
CA LYS A 357 -24.44 -18.40 15.52
C LYS A 357 -25.31 -18.82 16.70
N ALA A 358 -24.71 -19.22 17.83
CA ALA A 358 -25.43 -19.59 19.05
C ALA A 358 -26.21 -18.40 19.63
N HIS A 359 -25.70 -17.19 19.48
CA HIS A 359 -26.37 -15.94 19.86
C HIS A 359 -27.33 -15.40 18.79
N GLY A 360 -27.57 -16.15 17.71
CA GLY A 360 -28.50 -15.77 16.65
C GLY A 360 -27.99 -14.67 15.72
N LEU A 361 -26.69 -14.41 15.72
CA LEU A 361 -26.06 -13.41 14.85
C LEU A 361 -25.67 -14.02 13.51
N ARG A 362 -25.86 -13.24 12.44
CA ARG A 362 -25.47 -13.61 11.08
C ARG A 362 -23.96 -13.43 10.90
N ILE A 363 -23.33 -14.46 10.35
CA ILE A 363 -21.97 -14.42 9.82
C ILE A 363 -21.98 -15.22 8.51
N ASP A 364 -21.57 -14.59 7.42
CA ASP A 364 -21.67 -15.15 6.08
C ASP A 364 -20.37 -15.85 5.68
N ALA A 365 -19.23 -15.20 5.95
CA ALA A 365 -17.92 -15.73 5.61
C ALA A 365 -16.85 -15.43 6.68
N VAL A 366 -15.76 -16.18 6.61
CA VAL A 366 -14.50 -15.88 7.30
C VAL A 366 -13.46 -15.50 6.26
N GLY A 367 -12.80 -14.36 6.48
CA GLY A 367 -11.69 -13.85 5.69
C GLY A 367 -10.36 -14.40 6.20
N ILE A 368 -9.74 -15.30 5.45
CA ILE A 368 -8.34 -15.68 5.63
C ILE A 368 -7.52 -14.63 4.87
N GLN A 369 -6.77 -13.77 5.58
CA GLN A 369 -5.98 -12.72 4.93
C GLN A 369 -5.07 -13.31 3.85
N GLY A 370 -4.33 -14.37 4.18
CA GLY A 370 -3.51 -15.06 3.18
C GLY A 370 -2.21 -14.34 2.84
N HIS A 371 -1.65 -13.60 3.80
CA HIS A 371 -0.26 -13.12 3.72
C HIS A 371 0.72 -14.28 3.75
N CYS A 372 1.06 -14.80 2.58
CA CYS A 372 1.82 -16.03 2.41
C CYS A 372 3.32 -15.73 2.29
N GLY A 373 4.12 -16.77 2.52
CA GLY A 373 5.50 -16.83 2.04
C GLY A 373 5.63 -17.85 0.89
N LEU A 374 6.86 -18.02 0.41
CA LEU A 374 7.19 -19.01 -0.63
C LEU A 374 6.89 -20.46 -0.20
N ASP A 375 6.89 -20.76 1.09
CA ASP A 375 6.71 -22.11 1.65
C ASP A 375 5.60 -22.19 2.72
N TRP A 376 4.95 -21.07 3.04
CA TRP A 376 3.99 -20.96 4.13
C TRP A 376 2.70 -20.22 3.72
N PRO A 377 1.51 -20.65 4.18
CA PRO A 377 1.23 -21.90 4.88
C PRO A 377 1.48 -23.14 4.00
N PRO A 378 1.73 -24.33 4.57
CA PRO A 378 1.72 -25.56 3.80
C PRO A 378 0.32 -25.67 3.18
N LEU A 379 0.26 -26.08 1.92
CA LEU A 379 -1.02 -26.17 1.20
C LEU A 379 -2.06 -27.04 1.93
N PRO A 380 -1.68 -28.19 2.56
CA PRO A 380 -2.64 -28.96 3.36
C PRO A 380 -3.21 -28.17 4.55
N THR A 381 -2.40 -27.35 5.22
CA THR A 381 -2.87 -26.51 6.33
C THR A 381 -3.92 -25.50 5.87
N LEU A 382 -3.70 -24.86 4.72
CA LEU A 382 -4.65 -23.94 4.12
C LEU A 382 -5.94 -24.65 3.68
N GLU A 383 -5.81 -25.80 3.04
CA GLU A 383 -6.93 -26.62 2.58
C GLU A 383 -7.79 -27.13 3.75
N ASP A 384 -7.16 -27.61 4.82
CA ASP A 384 -7.83 -28.00 6.07
C ASP A 384 -8.60 -26.82 6.69
N ALA A 385 -8.05 -25.61 6.60
CA ALA A 385 -8.73 -24.42 7.14
C ALA A 385 -9.99 -24.06 6.36
N ILE A 386 -9.92 -24.10 5.03
CA ILE A 386 -11.07 -23.88 4.15
C ILE A 386 -12.18 -24.88 4.47
N GLN A 387 -11.84 -26.17 4.55
CA GLN A 387 -12.78 -27.24 4.87
C GLN A 387 -13.38 -27.09 6.27
N ALA A 388 -12.60 -26.67 7.26
CA ALA A 388 -13.09 -26.48 8.61
C ALA A 388 -14.12 -25.34 8.72
N PHE A 389 -13.87 -24.21 8.05
CA PHE A 389 -14.83 -23.10 8.01
C PHE A 389 -16.10 -23.46 7.23
N GLN A 390 -15.96 -24.18 6.11
CA GLN A 390 -17.10 -24.75 5.39
C GLN A 390 -17.93 -25.66 6.32
N ALA A 391 -17.29 -26.57 7.06
CA ALA A 391 -17.97 -27.48 7.98
C ALA A 391 -18.66 -26.73 9.14
N ALA A 392 -18.16 -25.55 9.52
CA ALA A 392 -18.83 -24.65 10.46
C ALA A 392 -20.01 -23.88 9.82
N GLY A 393 -20.27 -24.06 8.53
CA GLY A 393 -21.39 -23.51 7.78
C GLY A 393 -21.22 -22.03 7.43
N VAL A 394 -19.98 -21.57 7.22
CA VAL A 394 -19.67 -20.24 6.70
C VAL A 394 -18.85 -20.38 5.42
N LYS A 395 -18.92 -19.38 4.56
CA LYS A 395 -18.12 -19.28 3.35
C LYS A 395 -16.69 -18.82 3.67
N VAL A 396 -15.80 -18.89 2.70
CA VAL A 396 -14.41 -18.43 2.86
C VAL A 396 -14.12 -17.33 1.84
N CYS A 397 -13.49 -16.27 2.32
CA CYS A 397 -12.82 -15.30 1.46
C CYS A 397 -11.31 -15.41 1.71
N VAL A 398 -10.50 -15.46 0.66
CA VAL A 398 -9.08 -15.13 0.76
C VAL A 398 -8.98 -13.63 0.53
N SER A 399 -8.72 -12.85 1.57
CA SER A 399 -9.05 -11.42 1.58
C SER A 399 -7.90 -10.48 1.25
N GLU A 400 -6.65 -10.89 1.47
CA GLU A 400 -5.45 -10.03 1.45
C GLU A 400 -4.23 -10.78 0.90
N LEU A 401 -4.43 -11.58 -0.16
CA LEU A 401 -3.40 -12.48 -0.69
C LEU A 401 -2.19 -11.70 -1.22
N ASP A 402 -1.03 -12.04 -0.69
CA ASP A 402 0.28 -11.70 -1.24
C ASP A 402 1.29 -12.81 -0.91
N VAL A 403 2.41 -12.88 -1.64
CA VAL A 403 3.46 -13.87 -1.43
C VAL A 403 4.79 -13.17 -1.15
N ASP A 404 5.18 -13.08 0.10
CA ASP A 404 6.48 -12.50 0.47
C ASP A 404 7.63 -13.39 -0.04
N VAL A 405 8.41 -12.85 -0.97
CA VAL A 405 9.58 -13.51 -1.55
C VAL A 405 10.87 -13.21 -0.80
N LEU A 406 10.82 -12.34 0.21
CA LEU A 406 11.96 -11.94 1.03
C LEU A 406 12.00 -12.74 2.34
N PRO A 407 13.20 -12.91 2.94
CA PRO A 407 13.31 -13.54 4.25
C PRO A 407 12.50 -12.77 5.32
N ARG A 408 11.81 -13.53 6.18
CA ARG A 408 11.13 -13.02 7.37
C ARG A 408 11.61 -13.73 8.64
N GLN A 409 11.62 -13.00 9.75
CA GLN A 409 11.87 -13.57 11.07
C GLN A 409 10.57 -14.03 11.73
N THR A 410 9.49 -13.27 11.54
CA THR A 410 8.17 -13.55 12.12
C THR A 410 7.08 -13.59 11.04
N ARG A 411 6.05 -14.38 11.31
CA ARG A 411 4.88 -14.56 10.43
C ARG A 411 3.68 -13.82 11.03
N SER A 412 3.80 -12.49 11.09
CA SER A 412 2.77 -11.57 11.59
C SER A 412 2.36 -10.59 10.49
N ALA A 413 1.10 -10.15 10.51
CA ALA A 413 0.59 -9.02 9.74
C ALA A 413 0.27 -7.80 10.62
N GLU A 414 0.56 -7.86 11.93
CA GLU A 414 0.35 -6.75 12.85
C GLU A 414 1.23 -5.56 12.45
N VAL A 415 0.61 -4.44 12.04
CA VAL A 415 1.27 -3.26 11.44
C VAL A 415 2.40 -2.66 12.30
N GLY A 416 2.33 -2.85 13.63
CA GLY A 416 3.35 -2.42 14.59
C GLY A 416 4.62 -3.26 14.62
N THR A 417 4.61 -4.45 14.02
CA THR A 417 5.76 -5.37 14.00
C THR A 417 6.90 -4.79 13.15
N ARG A 418 8.12 -4.80 13.70
CA ARG A 418 9.32 -4.35 13.01
C ARG A 418 10.42 -5.39 13.11
N GLU A 419 11.10 -5.60 11.99
CA GLU A 419 12.23 -6.50 11.86
C GLU A 419 13.43 -5.81 11.24
N THR A 420 14.59 -6.43 11.36
CA THR A 420 15.75 -6.16 10.52
C THR A 420 15.93 -7.34 9.56
N GLY A 421 16.38 -7.08 8.34
CA GLY A 421 16.50 -8.17 7.37
C GLY A 421 17.26 -7.78 6.12
N ALA A 422 17.79 -8.80 5.45
CA ALA A 422 18.40 -8.62 4.14
C ALA A 422 17.33 -8.25 3.10
N ASP A 423 17.75 -7.48 2.11
CA ASP A 423 16.99 -7.16 0.91
C ASP A 423 17.74 -7.69 -0.32
N PRO A 424 17.80 -9.03 -0.51
CA PRO A 424 18.63 -9.66 -1.54
C PRO A 424 18.21 -9.29 -2.96
N TYR A 425 17.00 -8.77 -3.15
CA TYR A 425 16.43 -8.44 -4.47
C TYR A 425 16.27 -6.93 -4.67
N LYS A 426 16.99 -6.12 -3.89
CA LYS A 426 16.99 -4.65 -3.98
C LYS A 426 17.18 -4.14 -5.40
N ASP A 427 18.14 -4.72 -6.12
CA ASP A 427 18.55 -4.29 -7.47
C ASP A 427 17.87 -5.09 -8.59
N GLY A 428 16.96 -6.01 -8.23
CA GLY A 428 16.24 -6.87 -9.17
C GLY A 428 16.08 -8.29 -8.64
N ILE A 429 14.88 -8.84 -8.81
CA ILE A 429 14.60 -10.25 -8.50
C ILE A 429 15.11 -11.16 -9.62
N PRO A 430 15.86 -12.25 -9.31
CA PRO A 430 16.30 -13.19 -10.33
C PRO A 430 15.12 -14.01 -10.88
N ALA A 431 15.22 -14.43 -12.15
CA ALA A 431 14.18 -15.21 -12.82
C ALA A 431 13.80 -16.51 -12.08
N THR A 432 14.75 -17.13 -11.38
CA THR A 432 14.49 -18.32 -10.56
C THR A 432 13.59 -18.03 -9.36
N ALA A 433 13.74 -16.88 -8.70
CA ALA A 433 12.87 -16.48 -7.59
C ALA A 433 11.47 -16.10 -8.09
N LEU A 434 11.37 -15.44 -9.25
CA LEU A 434 10.08 -15.19 -9.91
C LEU A 434 9.36 -16.49 -10.29
N GLN A 435 10.09 -17.52 -10.71
CA GLN A 435 9.50 -18.83 -11.00
C GLN A 435 9.01 -19.52 -9.72
N THR A 436 9.78 -19.47 -8.63
CA THR A 436 9.33 -20.01 -7.33
C THR A 436 8.07 -19.31 -6.83
N GLU A 437 8.00 -17.98 -6.99
CA GLU A 437 6.80 -17.20 -6.69
C GLU A 437 5.60 -17.63 -7.57
N ALA A 438 5.83 -17.84 -8.87
CA ALA A 438 4.80 -18.29 -9.80
C ALA A 438 4.26 -19.68 -9.46
N ASP A 439 5.15 -20.63 -9.15
CA ASP A 439 4.79 -21.98 -8.72
C ASP A 439 3.98 -21.94 -7.41
N ARG A 440 4.36 -21.04 -6.50
CA ARG A 440 3.65 -20.83 -5.24
C ARG A 440 2.24 -20.30 -5.47
N TYR A 441 2.08 -19.26 -6.28
CA TYR A 441 0.77 -18.72 -6.65
C TYR A 441 -0.11 -19.77 -7.36
N ALA A 442 0.45 -20.51 -8.32
CA ALA A 442 -0.26 -21.59 -9.00
C ALA A 442 -0.78 -22.64 -8.01
N ALA A 443 0.04 -23.02 -7.03
CA ALA A 443 -0.35 -24.01 -6.04
C ALA A 443 -1.45 -23.50 -5.09
N LEU A 444 -1.38 -22.24 -4.67
CA LEU A 444 -2.42 -21.59 -3.85
C LEU A 444 -3.74 -21.49 -4.62
N PHE A 445 -3.72 -20.97 -5.84
CA PHE A 445 -4.92 -20.88 -6.69
C PHE A 445 -5.47 -22.26 -7.06
N GLY A 446 -4.62 -23.27 -7.16
CA GLY A 446 -5.05 -24.66 -7.33
C GLY A 446 -5.86 -25.17 -6.14
N VAL A 447 -5.51 -24.79 -4.91
CA VAL A 447 -6.34 -25.07 -3.72
C VAL A 447 -7.67 -24.32 -3.83
N PHE A 448 -7.63 -23.01 -4.09
CA PHE A 448 -8.85 -22.19 -4.14
C PHE A 448 -9.84 -22.68 -5.22
N ALA A 449 -9.34 -23.04 -6.41
CA ALA A 449 -10.17 -23.53 -7.50
C ALA A 449 -10.87 -24.86 -7.15
N ARG A 450 -10.20 -25.77 -6.44
CA ARG A 450 -10.81 -27.04 -5.95
C ARG A 450 -11.95 -26.81 -4.97
N HIS A 451 -11.93 -25.69 -4.25
CA HIS A 451 -12.92 -25.29 -3.25
C HIS A 451 -13.78 -24.11 -3.75
N SER A 452 -13.99 -23.99 -5.06
CA SER A 452 -14.77 -22.89 -5.66
C SER A 452 -16.27 -22.91 -5.31
N GLY A 453 -16.79 -23.97 -4.70
CA GLY A 453 -18.13 -23.96 -4.09
C GLY A 453 -18.20 -23.24 -2.74
N GLU A 454 -17.05 -23.05 -2.10
CA GLU A 454 -16.89 -22.61 -0.71
C GLU A 454 -16.13 -21.29 -0.60
N VAL A 455 -15.12 -21.11 -1.45
CA VAL A 455 -14.33 -19.89 -1.61
C VAL A 455 -15.10 -18.96 -2.53
N GLU A 456 -15.61 -17.86 -1.99
CA GLU A 456 -16.42 -16.91 -2.76
C GLU A 456 -15.59 -15.79 -3.38
N ARG A 457 -14.45 -15.49 -2.78
CA ARG A 457 -13.59 -14.38 -3.19
C ARG A 457 -12.11 -14.67 -2.90
N VAL A 458 -11.25 -14.27 -3.84
CA VAL A 458 -9.80 -14.18 -3.67
C VAL A 458 -9.36 -12.77 -4.03
N THR A 459 -8.90 -12.00 -3.06
CA THR A 459 -8.44 -10.61 -3.23
C THR A 459 -6.94 -10.53 -3.01
N LEU A 460 -6.21 -9.93 -3.96
CA LEU A 460 -4.79 -9.60 -3.80
C LEU A 460 -4.64 -8.34 -2.95
N TRP A 461 -3.63 -8.29 -2.07
CA TRP A 461 -3.34 -7.10 -1.26
C TRP A 461 -2.44 -6.07 -1.98
N GLY A 462 -2.90 -5.70 -3.18
CA GLY A 462 -2.34 -4.63 -4.00
C GLY A 462 -2.39 -4.96 -5.48
N VAL A 463 -2.21 -3.93 -6.31
CA VAL A 463 -2.25 -4.04 -7.77
C VAL A 463 -0.90 -4.47 -8.33
N ASP A 464 0.19 -3.86 -7.86
CA ASP A 464 1.54 -4.06 -8.38
C ASP A 464 2.61 -4.05 -7.27
N ASP A 465 3.74 -4.70 -7.54
CA ASP A 465 4.86 -4.85 -6.60
C ASP A 465 5.38 -3.51 -6.04
N GLY A 466 5.24 -2.41 -6.78
CA GLY A 466 5.78 -1.10 -6.42
C GLY A 466 5.02 -0.41 -5.29
N HIS A 467 3.74 -0.72 -5.13
CA HIS A 467 2.87 -0.11 -4.10
C HIS A 467 2.55 -1.08 -2.95
N SER A 468 3.02 -2.33 -3.00
CA SER A 468 2.80 -3.30 -1.92
C SER A 468 3.32 -2.77 -0.57
N TRP A 469 2.50 -2.95 0.48
CA TRP A 469 2.85 -2.65 1.86
C TRP A 469 4.10 -3.41 2.34
N LEU A 470 4.39 -4.58 1.75
CA LEU A 470 5.56 -5.41 2.07
C LEU A 470 6.91 -4.82 1.67
N ASN A 471 6.91 -3.70 0.93
CA ASN A 471 8.11 -2.90 0.73
C ASN A 471 8.52 -2.14 2.01
N ASN A 472 7.60 -1.94 2.95
CA ASN A 472 7.85 -1.23 4.20
C ASN A 472 7.50 -2.04 5.46
N PHE A 473 7.10 -3.30 5.29
CA PHE A 473 6.74 -4.20 6.37
C PHE A 473 7.32 -5.61 6.17
N PRO A 474 7.80 -6.28 7.23
CA PRO A 474 8.09 -5.75 8.57
C PRO A 474 9.40 -4.93 8.63
N VAL A 475 10.21 -4.97 7.55
CA VAL A 475 11.44 -4.19 7.41
C VAL A 475 11.17 -2.99 6.49
N GLN A 476 11.52 -1.79 6.96
CA GLN A 476 11.28 -0.55 6.22
C GLN A 476 12.23 -0.43 5.01
N GLY A 477 11.70 -0.05 3.84
CA GLY A 477 12.48 0.30 2.65
C GLY A 477 13.10 -0.88 1.91
N ARG A 478 12.51 -2.08 1.97
CA ARG A 478 12.91 -3.24 1.16
C ARG A 478 12.25 -3.22 -0.22
N THR A 479 12.83 -3.93 -1.17
CA THR A 479 12.26 -4.15 -2.50
C THR A 479 11.64 -5.55 -2.58
N ASN A 480 10.35 -5.66 -2.25
CA ASN A 480 9.62 -6.93 -2.34
C ASN A 480 8.98 -7.13 -3.71
N TYR A 481 8.56 -8.35 -4.04
CA TYR A 481 7.91 -8.67 -5.31
C TYR A 481 6.72 -9.61 -5.08
N PRO A 482 5.67 -9.21 -4.34
CA PRO A 482 4.73 -10.18 -3.80
C PRO A 482 3.44 -10.33 -4.59
N LEU A 483 3.24 -9.61 -5.71
CA LEU A 483 1.98 -9.52 -6.45
C LEU A 483 2.10 -10.06 -7.89
N LEU A 484 1.01 -10.00 -8.66
CA LEU A 484 0.98 -10.56 -10.03
C LEU A 484 1.52 -9.62 -11.11
N PHE A 485 1.69 -8.33 -10.79
CA PHE A 485 2.19 -7.30 -11.70
C PHE A 485 3.44 -6.64 -11.12
N ASP A 486 4.42 -6.38 -11.99
CA ASP A 486 5.67 -5.74 -11.59
C ASP A 486 5.51 -4.23 -11.37
N ARG A 487 6.58 -3.57 -10.93
CA ARG A 487 6.63 -2.11 -10.68
C ARG A 487 6.33 -1.23 -11.91
N LYS A 488 6.28 -1.82 -13.11
CA LYS A 488 5.93 -1.18 -14.38
C LYS A 488 4.54 -1.61 -14.87
N MET A 489 3.76 -2.24 -13.98
CA MET A 489 2.43 -2.77 -14.26
C MET A 489 2.42 -3.83 -15.37
N GLN A 490 3.55 -4.49 -15.61
CA GLN A 490 3.65 -5.60 -16.56
C GLN A 490 3.37 -6.92 -15.84
N PRO A 491 2.74 -7.89 -16.54
CA PRO A 491 2.44 -9.19 -15.95
C PRO A 491 3.71 -9.96 -15.58
N LYS A 492 3.75 -10.51 -14.37
CA LYS A 492 4.81 -11.43 -13.91
C LYS A 492 4.49 -12.87 -14.34
N PRO A 493 5.47 -13.80 -14.32
CA PRO A 493 5.22 -15.22 -14.55
C PRO A 493 4.11 -15.81 -13.66
N ALA A 494 3.95 -15.27 -12.45
CA ALA A 494 2.87 -15.65 -11.53
C ALA A 494 1.47 -15.43 -12.11
N LEU A 495 1.23 -14.34 -12.86
CA LEU A 495 -0.07 -14.12 -13.49
C LEU A 495 -0.42 -15.23 -14.49
N ALA A 496 0.53 -15.58 -15.36
CA ALA A 496 0.33 -16.63 -16.35
C ALA A 496 0.08 -17.99 -15.68
N ALA A 497 0.80 -18.29 -14.59
CA ALA A 497 0.62 -19.52 -13.84
C ALA A 497 -0.77 -19.59 -13.19
N VAL A 498 -1.25 -18.50 -12.60
CA VAL A 498 -2.60 -18.41 -12.02
C VAL A 498 -3.68 -18.59 -13.10
N VAL A 499 -3.57 -17.89 -14.22
CA VAL A 499 -4.54 -17.99 -15.32
C VAL A 499 -4.62 -19.42 -15.87
N SER A 500 -3.46 -20.07 -16.07
CA SER A 500 -3.41 -21.46 -16.57
C SER A 500 -4.08 -22.45 -15.61
N VAL A 501 -3.84 -22.30 -14.29
CA VAL A 501 -4.50 -23.11 -13.26
C VAL A 501 -6.01 -22.94 -13.27
N LEU A 502 -6.50 -21.71 -13.37
CA LEU A 502 -7.94 -21.42 -13.38
C LEU A 502 -8.62 -21.84 -14.69
N ALA A 503 -7.91 -21.78 -15.81
CA ALA A 503 -8.42 -22.27 -17.10
C ALA A 503 -8.48 -23.81 -17.19
N GLY A 504 -8.00 -24.55 -16.18
CA GLY A 504 -7.94 -26.01 -16.19
C GLY A 504 -6.90 -26.58 -17.14
N GLU A 505 -5.92 -25.77 -17.56
CA GLU A 505 -4.80 -26.25 -18.36
C GLU A 505 -3.82 -27.04 -17.47
N PRO A 506 -3.26 -28.17 -17.94
CA PRO A 506 -2.29 -28.92 -17.15
C PRO A 506 -1.06 -28.05 -16.88
N ALA A 507 -0.76 -27.81 -15.59
CA ALA A 507 0.43 -27.09 -15.16
C ALA A 507 1.67 -27.68 -15.85
N THR A 508 2.45 -26.84 -16.53
CA THR A 508 3.70 -27.26 -17.15
C THR A 508 4.61 -27.79 -16.03
N PRO A 509 4.99 -29.08 -16.01
CA PRO A 509 5.80 -29.60 -14.92
C PRO A 509 7.15 -28.89 -14.89
N PRO A 510 7.73 -28.64 -13.71
CA PRO A 510 9.01 -27.95 -13.59
C PRO A 510 10.06 -28.70 -14.42
N ALA A 511 10.82 -27.93 -15.20
CA ALA A 511 11.91 -28.47 -16.00
C ALA A 511 12.87 -29.23 -15.07
N LYS A 512 12.97 -30.55 -15.24
CA LYS A 512 13.97 -31.36 -14.53
C LYS A 512 15.33 -30.78 -14.86
N GLN A 513 16.00 -30.19 -13.87
CA GLN A 513 17.43 -29.92 -13.97
C GLN A 513 18.15 -31.26 -14.13
N SER A 514 18.62 -31.54 -15.34
CA SER A 514 19.51 -32.66 -15.58
C SER A 514 20.86 -32.32 -14.95
N HIS A 515 21.16 -32.94 -13.82
CA HIS A 515 22.54 -33.04 -13.35
C HIS A 515 23.30 -34.00 -14.27
N LEU A 516 24.03 -33.43 -15.23
CA LEU A 516 25.21 -34.01 -15.86
C LEU A 516 26.27 -32.93 -16.04
#